data_AF-A0A1V4R3W7-F1
#
_entry.id   AF-A0A1V4R3W7-F1
#
_cell.length_a   1.000
_cell.length_b   1.000
_cell.length_c   1.000
_cell.angle_alpha   90.00
_cell.angle_beta   90.00
_cell.angle_gamma   90.00
#
_symmetry.space_group_name_H-M   'P 1'
#
loop_
_entity.id
_entity.type
_entity.pdbx_description
1 polymer ?
#
loop_
_entity_poly.entity_id
_entity_poly.type
_entity_poly.pdbx_seq_one_letter_code
_entity_poly.pdbx_strand_id
1 'polypeptide(L)'
;MAELSFFDCHCMIGRRTEHEPGEIWRVDQLLTDMAYFGIARTLVFHALAKEYAPSVGNERLLEEIEGRESLYGCWVALPPHTGEMEKPEAFVQAMIRAGVGAVRVFPKLHAFSLDEWCCGPLWKALEARRIPVLIDKDQVEWPEVWKLCKAHPNLPVILTGVGYREDRNFYPLFEACDQLYVEISWYGVHLGIEAICRRFGAGRLLFGTRMPFFTPGTALTAVRYAQISSEEKRRIAGETLRRLLEDVIQ
;
A
#
# COMPACT_ATOMS: atom_id res chain seq x y z
N MET A 1 -10.70 -10.37 -24.17
CA MET A 1 -10.44 -9.35 -23.12
C MET A 1 -8.97 -8.99 -23.20
N ALA A 2 -8.58 -7.73 -23.04
CA ALA A 2 -7.17 -7.37 -22.98
C ALA A 2 -6.50 -8.10 -21.80
N GLU A 3 -5.27 -8.56 -21.98
CA GLU A 3 -4.50 -9.20 -20.91
C GLU A 3 -4.13 -8.14 -19.86
N LEU A 4 -4.66 -8.29 -18.64
CA LEU A 4 -4.38 -7.39 -17.52
C LEU A 4 -3.21 -7.98 -16.72
N SER A 5 -2.16 -7.19 -16.54
CA SER A 5 -1.04 -7.52 -15.64
C SER A 5 -1.30 -6.91 -14.27
N PHE A 6 -1.69 -7.75 -13.30
CA PHE A 6 -2.01 -7.32 -11.94
C PHE A 6 -0.75 -7.12 -11.10
N PHE A 7 -0.67 -5.98 -10.41
CA PHE A 7 0.34 -5.64 -9.43
C PHE A 7 -0.34 -5.30 -8.10
N ASP A 8 -0.31 -6.25 -7.17
CA ASP A 8 -0.95 -6.15 -5.86
C ASP A 8 -0.17 -5.20 -4.93
N CYS A 9 -0.81 -4.12 -4.45
CA CYS A 9 -0.17 -3.20 -3.50
C CYS A 9 -0.33 -3.58 -2.02
N HIS A 10 -1.06 -4.65 -1.70
CA HIS A 10 -1.46 -4.96 -0.32
C HIS A 10 -1.37 -6.45 -0.03
N CYS A 11 -0.18 -6.90 0.36
CA CYS A 11 0.08 -8.26 0.81
C CYS A 11 1.03 -8.29 2.00
N MET A 12 0.82 -9.22 2.93
CA MET A 12 1.70 -9.50 4.04
C MET A 12 2.30 -10.89 3.93
N ILE A 13 3.58 -11.02 4.24
CA ILE A 13 4.28 -12.29 4.43
C ILE A 13 4.80 -12.40 5.87
N GLY A 14 5.32 -13.56 6.23
CA GLY A 14 5.83 -13.85 7.57
C GLY A 14 4.72 -14.28 8.52
N ARG A 15 5.06 -15.18 9.44
CA ARG A 15 4.10 -15.75 10.38
C ARG A 15 3.68 -14.71 11.42
N ARG A 16 2.37 -14.50 11.54
CA ARG A 16 1.79 -13.68 12.59
C ARG A 16 1.76 -14.39 13.94
N THR A 17 1.69 -13.61 15.00
CA THR A 17 1.48 -14.06 16.38
C THR A 17 0.17 -14.84 16.48
N GLU A 18 -0.92 -14.22 16.04
CA GLU A 18 -2.22 -14.87 15.86
C GLU A 18 -2.37 -15.23 14.38
N HIS A 19 -2.43 -16.52 14.08
CA HIS A 19 -2.63 -17.03 12.73
C HIS A 19 -3.63 -18.17 12.73
N GLU A 20 -4.44 -18.23 11.69
CA GLU A 20 -5.43 -19.30 11.52
C GLU A 20 -4.78 -20.53 10.88
N PRO A 21 -5.28 -21.75 11.16
CA PRO A 21 -4.87 -22.95 10.44
C PRO A 21 -5.08 -22.77 8.92
N GLY A 22 -4.00 -22.90 8.15
CA GLY A 22 -4.04 -22.73 6.69
C GLY A 22 -3.76 -21.30 6.19
N GLU A 23 -3.53 -20.33 7.09
CA GLU A 23 -3.07 -19.00 6.69
C GLU A 23 -1.74 -19.09 5.95
N ILE A 24 -1.67 -18.44 4.80
CA ILE A 24 -0.48 -18.37 3.96
C ILE A 24 0.45 -17.31 4.53
N TRP A 25 1.67 -17.69 4.88
CA TRP A 25 2.65 -16.75 5.42
C TRP A 25 4.04 -16.91 4.80
N ARG A 26 4.31 -18.01 4.09
CA ARG A 26 5.58 -18.22 3.40
C ARG A 26 5.55 -17.63 1.99
N VAL A 27 6.70 -17.13 1.56
CA VAL A 27 6.90 -16.63 0.18
C VAL A 27 6.54 -17.66 -0.89
N ASP A 28 6.93 -18.94 -0.75
CA ASP A 28 6.62 -19.96 -1.78
C ASP A 28 5.12 -20.23 -1.93
N GLN A 29 4.38 -20.13 -0.82
CA GLN A 29 2.92 -20.28 -0.84
C GLN A 29 2.28 -19.06 -1.52
N LEU A 30 2.75 -17.85 -1.20
CA LEU A 30 2.33 -16.62 -1.89
C LEU A 30 2.58 -16.72 -3.40
N LEU A 31 3.76 -17.20 -3.83
CA LEU A 31 4.07 -17.37 -5.24
C LEU A 31 3.17 -18.39 -5.94
N THR A 32 2.78 -19.45 -5.24
CA THR A 32 1.80 -20.44 -5.72
C THR A 32 0.44 -19.78 -5.96
N ASP A 33 -0.03 -18.98 -5.00
CA ASP A 33 -1.29 -18.24 -5.12
C ASP A 33 -1.23 -17.19 -6.23
N MET A 34 -0.13 -16.44 -6.32
CA MET A 34 0.09 -15.47 -7.41
C MET A 34 -0.02 -16.15 -8.78
N ALA A 35 0.62 -17.32 -8.95
CA ALA A 35 0.54 -18.08 -10.18
C ALA A 35 -0.88 -18.59 -10.46
N TYR A 36 -1.58 -19.11 -9.44
CA TYR A 36 -2.95 -19.60 -9.57
C TYR A 36 -3.93 -18.49 -9.97
N PHE A 37 -3.81 -17.30 -9.38
CA PHE A 37 -4.70 -16.17 -9.61
C PHE A 37 -4.27 -15.27 -10.79
N GLY A 38 -3.09 -15.48 -11.37
CA GLY A 38 -2.53 -14.66 -12.44
C GLY A 38 -2.13 -13.26 -11.97
N ILE A 39 -1.57 -13.16 -10.76
CA ILE A 39 -0.99 -11.92 -10.21
C ILE A 39 0.48 -11.89 -10.61
N ALA A 40 0.88 -10.87 -11.37
CA ALA A 40 2.22 -10.80 -11.94
C ALA A 40 3.27 -10.29 -10.95
N ARG A 41 2.88 -9.34 -10.09
CA ARG A 41 3.77 -8.69 -9.12
C ARG A 41 3.02 -8.39 -7.83
N THR A 42 3.74 -8.34 -6.71
CA THR A 42 3.16 -8.05 -5.40
C THR A 42 4.10 -7.20 -4.56
N LEU A 43 3.57 -6.13 -3.98
CA LEU A 43 4.21 -5.34 -2.95
C LEU A 43 3.92 -6.00 -1.58
N VAL A 44 4.98 -6.39 -0.88
CA VAL A 44 4.90 -7.17 0.36
C VAL A 44 5.57 -6.43 1.52
N PHE A 45 4.95 -6.52 2.70
CA PHE A 45 5.56 -6.17 3.97
C PHE A 45 5.59 -7.39 4.89
N HIS A 46 6.42 -7.37 5.93
CA HIS A 46 6.63 -8.52 6.80
C HIS A 46 5.85 -8.41 8.12
N ALA A 47 5.26 -9.50 8.59
CA ALA A 47 4.49 -9.57 9.83
C ALA A 47 5.31 -9.13 11.06
N LEU A 48 6.59 -9.51 11.15
CA LEU A 48 7.49 -9.03 12.21
C LEU A 48 7.64 -7.50 12.23
N ALA A 49 7.59 -6.84 11.07
CA ALA A 49 7.70 -5.39 11.00
C ALA A 49 6.46 -4.71 11.59
N LYS A 50 5.31 -5.39 11.49
CA LYS A 50 4.03 -4.96 12.06
C LYS A 50 3.88 -5.33 13.54
N GLU A 51 4.25 -6.54 13.93
CA GLU A 51 3.88 -7.13 15.23
C GLU A 51 5.02 -7.19 16.25
N TYR A 52 6.28 -7.01 15.83
CA TYR A 52 7.45 -7.13 16.71
C TYR A 52 8.32 -5.87 16.69
N ALA A 53 9.08 -5.67 15.62
CA ALA A 53 9.99 -4.53 15.48
C ALA A 53 10.16 -4.21 13.99
N PRO A 54 9.88 -2.96 13.55
CA PRO A 54 10.01 -2.57 12.15
C PRO A 54 11.38 -2.86 11.54
N SER A 55 12.48 -2.57 12.24
CA SER A 55 13.84 -2.83 11.76
C SER A 55 14.09 -4.32 11.48
N VAL A 56 13.76 -5.19 12.44
CA VAL A 56 13.92 -6.65 12.31
C VAL A 56 13.05 -7.21 11.17
N GLY A 57 11.80 -6.74 11.07
CA GLY A 57 10.92 -7.21 10.02
C GLY A 57 11.29 -6.70 8.62
N ASN A 58 11.80 -5.47 8.51
CA ASN A 58 12.28 -4.90 7.25
C ASN A 58 13.53 -5.63 6.74
N GLU A 59 14.42 -6.05 7.64
CA GLU A 59 15.58 -6.88 7.30
C GLU A 59 15.14 -8.28 6.86
N ARG A 60 14.29 -8.95 7.66
CA ARG A 60 13.73 -10.28 7.31
C ARG A 60 13.00 -10.27 5.97
N LEU A 61 12.26 -9.19 5.68
CA LEU A 61 11.57 -9.01 4.40
C LEU A 61 12.54 -9.18 3.23
N LEU A 62 13.69 -8.51 3.27
CA LEU A 62 14.66 -8.53 2.18
C LEU A 62 15.28 -9.91 2.00
N GLU A 63 15.58 -10.60 3.09
CA GLU A 63 16.08 -11.98 3.06
C GLU A 63 15.06 -12.94 2.40
N GLU A 64 13.77 -12.83 2.74
CA GLU A 64 12.75 -13.74 2.23
C GLU A 64 12.38 -13.50 0.76
N ILE A 65 12.50 -12.26 0.27
CA ILE A 65 12.20 -11.91 -1.13
C ILE A 65 13.45 -11.91 -2.03
N GLU A 66 14.63 -12.22 -1.50
CA GLU A 66 15.87 -12.23 -2.27
C GLU A 66 15.75 -13.18 -3.49
N GLY A 67 16.13 -12.68 -4.67
CA GLY A 67 16.03 -13.43 -5.92
C GLY A 67 14.59 -13.68 -6.41
N ARG A 68 13.58 -13.01 -5.85
CA ARG A 68 12.17 -13.11 -6.28
C ARG A 68 11.75 -11.85 -7.05
N GLU A 69 11.93 -11.84 -8.36
CA GLU A 69 11.68 -10.65 -9.23
C GLU A 69 10.22 -10.16 -9.25
N SER A 70 9.27 -11.02 -8.88
CA SER A 70 7.84 -10.66 -8.80
C SER A 70 7.45 -10.01 -7.47
N LEU A 71 8.34 -9.96 -6.48
CA LEU A 71 8.08 -9.42 -5.15
C LEU A 71 8.84 -8.11 -4.93
N TYR A 72 8.14 -7.12 -4.42
CA TYR A 72 8.66 -5.78 -4.15
C TYR A 72 8.52 -5.50 -2.65
N GLY A 73 9.57 -4.99 -2.01
CA GLY A 73 9.53 -4.69 -0.60
C GLY A 73 8.72 -3.42 -0.29
N CYS A 74 8.02 -3.44 0.84
CA CYS A 74 7.41 -2.29 1.50
C CYS A 74 7.84 -2.29 2.96
N TRP A 75 8.66 -1.30 3.33
CA TRP A 75 9.20 -1.19 4.69
C TRP A 75 8.20 -0.56 5.64
N VAL A 76 8.21 -0.99 6.89
CA VAL A 76 7.47 -0.33 7.96
C VAL A 76 8.34 0.76 8.58
N ALA A 77 7.76 1.94 8.80
CA ALA A 77 8.45 3.09 9.38
C ALA A 77 7.84 3.53 10.73
N LEU A 78 8.67 4.17 11.55
CA LEU A 78 8.30 4.82 12.81
C LEU A 78 8.76 6.29 12.81
N PRO A 79 8.17 7.13 13.68
CA PRO A 79 8.71 8.46 13.94
C PRO A 79 10.17 8.39 14.42
N PRO A 80 11.01 9.40 14.09
CA PRO A 80 12.45 9.33 14.36
C PRO A 80 12.84 9.59 15.81
N HIS A 81 11.91 10.04 16.65
CA HIS A 81 12.20 10.67 17.94
C HIS A 81 12.73 9.70 19.02
N THR A 82 12.43 8.40 18.90
CA THR A 82 12.84 7.38 19.87
C THR A 82 14.18 6.72 19.53
N GLY A 83 14.73 6.98 18.34
CA GLY A 83 15.98 6.37 17.88
C GLY A 83 15.88 4.89 17.51
N GLU A 84 14.66 4.34 17.42
CA GLU A 84 14.41 2.95 16.98
C GLU A 84 14.70 2.73 15.49
N MET A 85 14.64 3.82 14.72
CA MET A 85 14.92 3.86 13.28
C MET A 85 16.02 4.87 12.99
N GLU A 86 16.69 4.70 11.86
CA GLU A 86 17.61 5.72 11.36
C GLU A 86 16.90 7.07 11.19
N LYS A 87 17.70 8.15 11.15
CA LYS A 87 17.18 9.47 10.79
C LYS A 87 16.47 9.41 9.43
N PRO A 88 15.40 10.18 9.21
CA PRO A 88 14.53 10.04 8.03
C PRO A 88 15.27 10.01 6.69
N GLU A 89 16.25 10.88 6.49
CA GLU A 89 17.04 10.91 5.24
C GLU A 89 17.90 9.66 5.08
N ALA A 90 18.53 9.19 6.15
CA ALA A 90 19.34 7.96 6.14
C ALA A 90 18.46 6.72 5.88
N PHE A 91 17.31 6.65 6.54
CA PHE A 91 16.28 5.62 6.32
C PHE A 91 15.84 5.57 4.86
N VAL A 92 15.49 6.72 4.26
CA VAL A 92 15.10 6.81 2.84
C VAL A 92 16.24 6.35 1.92
N GLN A 93 17.48 6.76 2.19
CA GLN A 93 18.62 6.33 1.38
C GLN A 93 18.90 4.83 1.51
N ALA A 94 18.76 4.25 2.71
CA ALA A 94 18.90 2.82 2.94
C ALA A 94 17.82 2.02 2.18
N MET A 95 16.57 2.49 2.25
CA MET A 95 15.43 1.89 1.55
C MET A 95 15.64 1.86 0.03
N ILE A 96 16.04 2.99 -0.57
CA ILE A 96 16.30 3.08 -2.02
C ILE A 96 17.46 2.17 -2.43
N ARG A 97 18.56 2.14 -1.66
CA ARG A 97 19.70 1.23 -1.93
C ARG A 97 19.30 -0.24 -1.88
N ALA A 98 18.32 -0.59 -1.04
CA ALA A 98 17.78 -1.93 -0.94
C ALA A 98 16.73 -2.27 -2.02
N GLY A 99 16.44 -1.35 -2.96
CA GLY A 99 15.42 -1.54 -3.99
C GLY A 99 13.98 -1.50 -3.45
N VAL A 100 13.78 -0.92 -2.26
CA VAL A 100 12.46 -0.80 -1.63
C VAL A 100 11.86 0.55 -2.03
N GLY A 101 10.64 0.51 -2.59
CA GLY A 101 10.00 1.69 -3.20
C GLY A 101 8.81 2.25 -2.43
N ALA A 102 8.41 1.65 -1.30
CA ALA A 102 7.23 2.04 -0.55
C ALA A 102 7.42 1.90 0.95
N VAL A 103 6.66 2.69 1.70
CA VAL A 103 6.60 2.66 3.16
C VAL A 103 5.19 2.37 3.63
N ARG A 104 5.05 1.62 4.72
CA ARG A 104 3.81 1.42 5.45
C ARG A 104 3.97 1.90 6.89
N VAL A 105 2.89 2.38 7.49
CA VAL A 105 2.86 2.81 8.90
C VAL A 105 1.62 2.28 9.61
N PHE A 106 1.74 2.07 10.94
CA PHE A 106 0.65 1.62 11.79
C PHE A 106 0.48 2.53 13.04
N PRO A 107 0.02 3.79 12.88
CA PRO A 107 -0.04 4.76 13.98
C PRO A 107 -0.74 4.29 15.25
N LYS A 108 -1.91 3.65 15.13
CA LYS A 108 -2.65 3.16 16.31
C LYS A 108 -1.99 1.95 16.93
N LEU A 109 -1.57 0.97 16.12
CA LEU A 109 -0.91 -0.25 16.60
C LEU A 109 0.44 0.05 17.27
N HIS A 110 1.22 0.96 16.71
CA HIS A 110 2.55 1.36 17.20
C HIS A 110 2.51 2.61 18.08
N ALA A 111 1.31 3.08 18.46
CA ALA A 111 1.06 4.15 19.41
C ALA A 111 1.78 5.49 19.13
N PHE A 112 1.68 6.01 17.90
CA PHE A 112 2.21 7.33 17.54
C PHE A 112 1.22 8.19 16.74
N SER A 113 1.51 9.49 16.64
CA SER A 113 0.68 10.47 15.92
C SER A 113 1.21 10.71 14.51
N LEU A 114 0.30 10.89 13.54
CA LEU A 114 0.66 11.32 12.18
C LEU A 114 0.94 12.83 12.05
N ASP A 115 0.64 13.63 13.07
CA ASP A 115 0.79 15.09 13.01
C ASP A 115 2.26 15.53 12.83
N GLU A 116 2.47 16.73 12.28
CA GLU A 116 3.78 17.31 11.95
C GLU A 116 4.81 17.26 13.09
N TRP A 117 4.38 17.48 14.33
CA TRP A 117 5.28 17.47 15.49
C TRP A 117 5.88 16.08 15.76
N CYS A 118 5.21 15.01 15.33
CA CYS A 118 5.65 13.63 15.55
C CYS A 118 6.32 13.05 14.30
N CYS A 119 5.68 13.17 13.14
CA CYS A 119 6.13 12.53 11.90
C CYS A 119 6.58 13.50 10.80
N GLY A 120 6.50 14.83 10.99
CA GLY A 120 6.85 15.82 9.97
C GLY A 120 8.23 15.60 9.31
N PRO A 121 9.30 15.31 10.07
CA PRO A 121 10.60 14.97 9.48
C PRO A 121 10.56 13.72 8.59
N LEU A 122 9.80 12.69 8.98
CA LEU A 122 9.60 11.48 8.18
C LEU A 122 8.83 11.79 6.90
N TRP A 123 7.70 12.48 6.99
CA TRP A 123 6.89 12.87 5.83
C TRP A 123 7.66 13.72 4.85
N LYS A 124 8.43 14.70 5.33
CA LYS A 124 9.27 15.55 4.49
C LYS A 124 10.31 14.73 3.73
N ALA A 125 10.97 13.76 4.38
CA ALA A 125 11.96 12.92 3.73
C ALA A 125 11.34 12.00 2.66
N LEU A 126 10.16 11.44 2.94
CA LEU A 126 9.42 10.60 1.99
C LEU A 126 8.86 11.41 0.81
N GLU A 127 8.29 12.59 1.08
CA GLU A 127 7.73 13.50 0.07
C GLU A 127 8.80 13.99 -0.90
N ALA A 128 10.00 14.30 -0.41
CA ALA A 128 11.13 14.75 -1.24
C ALA A 128 11.53 13.75 -2.33
N ARG A 129 11.22 12.46 -2.12
CA ARG A 129 11.43 11.37 -3.09
C ARG A 129 10.12 10.78 -3.62
N ARG A 130 8.98 11.39 -3.28
CA ARG A 130 7.63 10.93 -3.64
C ARG A 130 7.38 9.46 -3.30
N ILE A 131 7.94 9.00 -2.18
CA ILE A 131 7.79 7.61 -1.73
C ILE A 131 6.34 7.39 -1.25
N PRO A 132 5.59 6.43 -1.83
CA PRO A 132 4.24 6.14 -1.39
C PRO A 132 4.19 5.61 0.04
N VAL A 133 3.25 6.15 0.82
CA VAL A 133 2.95 5.75 2.19
C VAL A 133 1.61 5.04 2.21
N LEU A 134 1.63 3.77 2.63
CA LEU A 134 0.44 2.95 2.82
C LEU A 134 -0.04 3.04 4.27
N ILE A 135 -1.33 3.28 4.46
CA ILE A 135 -1.97 3.34 5.77
C ILE A 135 -3.30 2.58 5.72
N ASP A 136 -3.44 1.55 6.55
CA ASP A 136 -4.73 0.88 6.71
C ASP A 136 -5.75 1.86 7.34
N LYS A 137 -6.98 1.90 6.81
CA LYS A 137 -8.02 2.82 7.26
C LYS A 137 -8.40 2.63 8.73
N ASP A 138 -8.16 1.46 9.30
CA ASP A 138 -8.39 1.23 10.73
C ASP A 138 -7.31 1.91 11.61
N GLN A 139 -6.14 2.27 11.05
CA GLN A 139 -5.04 2.94 11.75
C GLN A 139 -5.15 4.47 11.75
N VAL A 140 -6.12 5.06 11.04
CA VAL A 140 -6.19 6.51 10.84
C VAL A 140 -7.61 7.03 10.72
N GLU A 141 -7.87 8.23 11.23
CA GLU A 141 -9.13 8.94 11.07
C GLU A 141 -9.09 9.93 9.90
N TRP A 142 -10.24 10.21 9.28
CA TRP A 142 -10.33 11.11 8.12
C TRP A 142 -9.72 12.50 8.33
N PRO A 143 -9.86 13.16 9.50
CA PRO A 143 -9.18 14.42 9.76
C PRO A 143 -7.65 14.32 9.74
N GLU A 144 -7.08 13.18 10.14
CA GLU A 144 -5.63 12.97 10.11
C GLU A 144 -5.13 12.78 8.68
N VAL A 145 -5.89 12.04 7.84
CA VAL A 145 -5.61 11.94 6.40
C VAL A 145 -5.65 13.32 5.74
N TRP A 146 -6.68 14.13 6.04
CA TRP A 146 -6.78 15.50 5.55
C TRP A 146 -5.54 16.31 5.91
N LYS A 147 -5.16 16.34 7.19
CA LYS A 147 -3.99 17.08 7.66
C LYS A 147 -2.71 16.64 6.94
N LEU A 148 -2.47 15.34 6.83
CA LEU A 148 -1.29 14.78 6.16
C LEU A 148 -1.24 15.23 4.70
N CYS A 149 -2.32 15.03 3.93
CA CYS A 149 -2.35 15.42 2.52
C CYS A 149 -2.26 16.93 2.31
N LYS A 150 -2.72 17.76 3.26
CA LYS A 150 -2.59 19.22 3.16
C LYS A 150 -1.19 19.73 3.53
N ALA A 151 -0.55 19.11 4.53
CA ALA A 151 0.82 19.45 4.92
C ALA A 151 1.85 18.98 3.89
N HIS A 152 1.60 17.81 3.27
CA HIS A 152 2.49 17.16 2.30
C HIS A 152 1.76 16.87 0.98
N PRO A 153 1.44 17.90 0.17
CA PRO A 153 0.62 17.75 -1.04
C PRO A 153 1.28 16.92 -2.14
N ASN A 154 2.59 16.68 -2.08
CA ASN A 154 3.32 15.88 -3.06
C ASN A 154 3.57 14.44 -2.60
N LEU A 155 3.27 14.10 -1.34
CA LEU A 155 3.44 12.75 -0.79
C LEU A 155 2.32 11.83 -1.28
N PRO A 156 2.63 10.74 -1.99
CA PRO A 156 1.61 9.74 -2.33
C PRO A 156 1.14 9.00 -1.07
N VAL A 157 -0.14 9.11 -0.76
CA VAL A 157 -0.80 8.44 0.37
C VAL A 157 -1.78 7.42 -0.19
N ILE A 158 -1.58 6.15 0.16
CA ILE A 158 -2.42 5.03 -0.27
C ILE A 158 -3.20 4.54 0.96
N LEU A 159 -4.51 4.71 0.94
CA LEU A 159 -5.39 4.14 1.96
C LEU A 159 -5.82 2.73 1.58
N THR A 160 -5.55 1.79 2.47
CA THR A 160 -5.95 0.39 2.34
C THR A 160 -7.11 0.05 3.26
N GLY A 161 -7.90 -0.96 2.89
CA GLY A 161 -9.03 -1.39 3.72
C GLY A 161 -10.19 -0.38 3.84
N VAL A 162 -10.35 0.54 2.89
CA VAL A 162 -11.46 1.50 2.87
C VAL A 162 -12.79 0.76 2.64
N GLY A 163 -13.74 0.95 3.56
CA GLY A 163 -15.03 0.27 3.52
C GLY A 163 -16.07 0.92 2.60
N TYR A 164 -17.13 0.17 2.30
CA TYR A 164 -18.19 0.58 1.36
C TYR A 164 -19.06 1.79 1.79
N ARG A 165 -18.94 2.28 3.03
CA ARG A 165 -19.73 3.42 3.54
C ARG A 165 -18.99 4.75 3.53
N GLU A 166 -17.73 4.74 3.08
CA GLU A 166 -16.77 5.81 3.34
C GLU A 166 -16.74 6.91 2.27
N ASP A 167 -17.47 6.76 1.15
CA ASP A 167 -17.45 7.70 0.02
C ASP A 167 -17.66 9.17 0.46
N ARG A 168 -18.53 9.40 1.43
CA ARG A 168 -18.84 10.75 1.96
C ARG A 168 -17.63 11.43 2.59
N ASN A 169 -16.66 10.65 3.05
CA ASN A 169 -15.45 11.15 3.71
C ASN A 169 -14.30 11.29 2.71
N PHE A 170 -14.06 10.29 1.85
CA PHE A 170 -12.89 10.33 0.96
C PHE A 170 -13.14 11.00 -0.40
N TYR A 171 -14.39 11.19 -0.85
CA TYR A 171 -14.64 11.95 -2.08
C TYR A 171 -14.21 13.42 -1.96
N PRO A 172 -14.53 14.15 -0.86
CA PRO A 172 -13.98 15.50 -0.64
C PRO A 172 -12.45 15.51 -0.59
N LEU A 173 -11.84 14.45 -0.05
CA LEU A 173 -10.38 14.32 -0.04
C LEU A 173 -9.82 14.11 -1.45
N PHE A 174 -10.45 13.29 -2.29
CA PHE A 174 -10.06 13.12 -3.70
C PHE A 174 -10.15 14.42 -4.50
N GLU A 175 -11.08 15.31 -4.18
CA GLU A 175 -11.17 16.65 -4.78
C GLU A 175 -10.04 17.57 -4.32
N ALA A 176 -9.61 17.45 -3.07
CA ALA A 176 -8.66 18.37 -2.45
C ALA A 176 -7.20 17.90 -2.47
N CYS A 177 -6.95 16.61 -2.70
CA CYS A 177 -5.65 15.94 -2.51
C CYS A 177 -5.28 15.10 -3.73
N ASP A 178 -4.34 15.58 -4.53
CA ASP A 178 -3.96 14.93 -5.79
C ASP A 178 -3.11 13.68 -5.64
N GLN A 179 -2.53 13.49 -4.48
CA GLN A 179 -1.66 12.36 -4.17
C GLN A 179 -2.34 11.36 -3.22
N LEU A 180 -3.68 11.38 -3.13
CA LEU A 180 -4.44 10.39 -2.36
C LEU A 180 -4.96 9.27 -3.28
N TYR A 181 -4.75 8.03 -2.86
CA TYR A 181 -5.16 6.82 -3.57
C TYR A 181 -5.95 5.89 -2.62
N VAL A 182 -6.86 5.10 -3.19
CA VAL A 182 -7.61 4.07 -2.45
C VAL A 182 -7.37 2.70 -3.08
N GLU A 183 -7.05 1.74 -2.23
CA GLU A 183 -6.90 0.33 -2.57
C GLU A 183 -8.26 -0.40 -2.46
N ILE A 184 -8.54 -1.33 -3.39
CA ILE A 184 -9.91 -1.80 -3.65
C ILE A 184 -10.32 -3.13 -3.00
N SER A 185 -9.43 -3.87 -2.33
CA SER A 185 -9.72 -5.20 -1.76
C SER A 185 -10.90 -5.22 -0.79
N TRP A 186 -11.19 -4.10 -0.13
CA TRP A 186 -12.33 -3.94 0.79
C TRP A 186 -13.38 -2.92 0.31
N TYR A 187 -13.14 -2.27 -0.83
CA TYR A 187 -14.03 -1.24 -1.37
C TYR A 187 -15.17 -1.86 -2.19
N GLY A 188 -16.12 -2.49 -1.50
CA GLY A 188 -17.25 -3.21 -2.09
C GLY A 188 -18.50 -2.38 -2.41
N VAL A 189 -18.35 -1.18 -3.00
CA VAL A 189 -19.50 -0.33 -3.38
C VAL A 189 -20.06 -0.74 -4.74
N HIS A 190 -21.39 -0.87 -4.85
CA HIS A 190 -22.04 -1.13 -6.13
C HIS A 190 -21.73 -0.02 -7.14
N LEU A 191 -21.12 -0.37 -8.27
CA LEU A 191 -20.61 0.56 -9.30
C LEU A 191 -19.64 1.63 -8.75
N GLY A 192 -18.99 1.36 -7.62
CA GLY A 192 -18.09 2.32 -6.98
C GLY A 192 -16.85 2.61 -7.81
N ILE A 193 -16.26 1.59 -8.42
CA ILE A 193 -15.09 1.75 -9.31
C ILE A 193 -15.45 2.66 -10.48
N GLU A 194 -16.57 2.39 -11.15
CA GLU A 194 -17.09 3.17 -12.28
C GLU A 194 -17.37 4.62 -11.88
N ALA A 195 -17.99 4.83 -10.72
CA ALA A 195 -18.29 6.16 -10.19
C ALA A 195 -17.01 6.97 -9.92
N ILE A 196 -16.01 6.34 -9.31
CA ILE A 196 -14.70 6.98 -9.05
C ILE A 196 -13.97 7.26 -10.36
N CYS A 197 -13.91 6.29 -11.28
CA CYS A 197 -13.27 6.47 -12.59
C CYS A 197 -13.88 7.66 -13.35
N ARG A 198 -15.22 7.75 -13.39
CA ARG A 198 -15.92 8.83 -14.08
C ARG A 198 -15.67 10.21 -13.45
N ARG A 199 -15.55 10.30 -12.13
CA ARG A 199 -15.44 11.58 -11.41
C ARG A 199 -14.00 12.04 -11.19
N PHE A 200 -13.10 11.11 -10.87
CA PHE A 200 -11.74 11.39 -10.41
C PHE A 200 -10.66 10.72 -11.27
N GLY A 201 -11.05 9.82 -12.17
CA GLY A 201 -10.14 9.05 -13.00
C GLY A 201 -9.65 7.76 -12.33
N ALA A 202 -9.41 6.73 -13.15
CA ALA A 202 -8.95 5.41 -12.70
C ALA A 202 -7.58 5.44 -11.97
N GLY A 203 -6.78 6.48 -12.18
CA GLY A 203 -5.48 6.64 -11.53
C GLY A 203 -5.56 6.92 -10.03
N ARG A 204 -6.75 7.08 -9.45
CA ARG A 204 -6.98 7.21 -8.00
C ARG A 204 -7.19 5.87 -7.29
N LEU A 205 -7.34 4.77 -8.05
CA LEU A 205 -7.60 3.44 -7.52
C LEU A 205 -6.40 2.51 -7.76
N LEU A 206 -6.11 1.69 -6.76
CA LEU A 206 -5.05 0.68 -6.84
C LEU A 206 -5.61 -0.71 -6.58
N PHE A 207 -5.17 -1.68 -7.37
CA PHE A 207 -5.41 -3.08 -7.10
C PHE A 207 -4.63 -3.53 -5.86
N GLY A 208 -5.32 -4.22 -4.96
CA GLY A 208 -4.71 -4.95 -3.86
C GLY A 208 -5.56 -6.14 -3.49
N THR A 209 -4.97 -7.12 -2.81
CA THR A 209 -5.68 -8.35 -2.41
C THR A 209 -5.93 -8.44 -0.90
N ARG A 210 -5.10 -7.77 -0.10
CA ARG A 210 -5.02 -7.95 1.36
C ARG A 210 -4.73 -9.41 1.74
N MET A 211 -3.96 -10.13 0.93
CA MET A 211 -3.45 -11.44 1.32
C MET A 211 -2.57 -11.30 2.58
N PRO A 212 -2.63 -12.26 3.52
CA PRO A 212 -3.35 -13.54 3.43
C PRO A 212 -4.79 -13.51 3.99
N PHE A 213 -5.32 -12.34 4.34
CA PHE A 213 -6.62 -12.23 5.00
C PHE A 213 -7.81 -12.48 4.07
N PHE A 214 -7.69 -12.10 2.81
CA PHE A 214 -8.72 -12.30 1.79
C PHE A 214 -8.22 -13.11 0.61
N THR A 215 -9.16 -13.78 -0.06
CA THR A 215 -8.89 -14.38 -1.36
C THR A 215 -8.77 -13.29 -2.45
N PRO A 216 -7.75 -13.36 -3.33
CA PRO A 216 -7.59 -12.41 -4.43
C PRO A 216 -8.78 -12.33 -5.40
N GLY A 217 -9.59 -13.40 -5.48
CA GLY A 217 -10.68 -13.52 -6.46
C GLY A 217 -11.65 -12.33 -6.45
N THR A 218 -11.99 -11.80 -5.26
CA THR A 218 -12.91 -10.67 -5.14
C THR A 218 -12.35 -9.40 -5.79
N ALA A 219 -11.10 -9.04 -5.48
CA ALA A 219 -10.46 -7.86 -6.05
C ALA A 219 -10.23 -8.02 -7.57
N LEU A 220 -9.80 -9.21 -8.00
CA LEU A 220 -9.58 -9.51 -9.42
C LEU A 220 -10.88 -9.40 -10.23
N THR A 221 -11.97 -9.97 -9.72
CA THR A 221 -13.27 -9.90 -10.39
C THR A 221 -13.81 -8.48 -10.42
N ALA A 222 -13.63 -7.69 -9.35
CA ALA A 222 -14.03 -6.28 -9.32
C ALA A 222 -13.40 -5.48 -10.49
N VAL A 223 -12.09 -5.62 -10.72
CA VAL A 223 -11.42 -4.92 -11.85
C VAL A 223 -11.81 -5.51 -13.21
N ARG A 224 -11.83 -6.84 -13.33
CA ARG A 224 -12.10 -7.53 -14.61
C ARG A 224 -13.50 -7.21 -15.15
N TYR A 225 -14.49 -7.17 -14.26
CA TYR A 225 -15.89 -6.97 -14.63
C TYR A 225 -16.38 -5.53 -14.50
N ALA A 226 -15.55 -4.61 -13.99
CA ALA A 226 -15.87 -3.18 -13.99
C ALA A 226 -16.26 -2.69 -15.40
N GLN A 227 -17.30 -1.89 -15.48
CA GLN A 227 -17.82 -1.30 -16.72
C GLN A 227 -17.07 -0.01 -17.09
N ILE A 228 -15.74 -0.12 -17.12
CA ILE A 228 -14.80 0.95 -17.47
C ILE A 228 -13.97 0.55 -18.69
N SER A 229 -13.28 1.50 -19.31
CA SER A 229 -12.45 1.25 -20.48
C SER A 229 -11.30 0.27 -20.18
N SER A 230 -10.77 -0.37 -21.23
CA SER A 230 -9.62 -1.27 -21.06
C SER A 230 -8.37 -0.55 -20.56
N GLU A 231 -8.23 0.75 -20.86
CA GLU A 231 -7.15 1.58 -20.33
C GLU A 231 -7.30 1.81 -18.84
N GLU A 232 -8.50 2.18 -18.38
CA GLU A 232 -8.78 2.35 -16.95
C GLU A 232 -8.56 1.06 -16.17
N LYS A 233 -8.92 -0.10 -16.73
CA LYS A 233 -8.63 -1.40 -16.11
C LYS A 233 -7.12 -1.62 -15.92
N ARG A 234 -6.28 -1.30 -16.92
CA ARG A 234 -4.82 -1.45 -16.79
C ARG A 234 -4.23 -0.49 -15.76
N ARG A 235 -4.74 0.75 -15.71
CA ARG A 235 -4.36 1.75 -14.70
C ARG A 235 -4.56 1.23 -13.28
N ILE A 236 -5.74 0.65 -13.00
CA ILE A 236 -6.08 0.10 -11.68
C ILE A 236 -5.33 -1.20 -11.42
N ALA A 237 -5.24 -2.08 -12.42
CA ALA A 237 -4.63 -3.41 -12.29
C ALA A 237 -3.17 -3.34 -11.87
N GLY A 238 -2.41 -2.34 -12.31
CA GLY A 238 -1.03 -2.19 -11.84
C GLY A 238 -0.20 -1.06 -12.44
N GLU A 239 -0.64 -0.39 -13.51
CA GLU A 239 0.16 0.70 -14.11
C GLU A 239 0.33 1.89 -13.16
N THR A 240 -0.69 2.22 -12.36
CA THR A 240 -0.59 3.31 -11.39
C THR A 240 0.43 3.01 -10.30
N LEU A 241 0.38 1.80 -9.69
CA LEU A 241 1.34 1.39 -8.68
C LEU A 241 2.76 1.33 -9.26
N ARG A 242 2.91 0.74 -10.45
CA ARG A 242 4.21 0.64 -11.13
C ARG A 242 4.85 2.02 -11.28
N ARG A 243 4.11 3.01 -11.79
CA ARG A 243 4.59 4.39 -11.92
C ARG A 243 5.03 4.98 -10.58
N LEU A 244 4.22 4.80 -9.52
CA LEU A 244 4.55 5.31 -8.18
C LEU A 244 5.87 4.74 -7.64
N LEU A 245 6.18 3.47 -7.94
CA LEU A 245 7.42 2.82 -7.49
C LEU A 245 8.61 3.17 -8.40
N GLU A 246 8.40 3.27 -9.72
CA GLU A 246 9.44 3.67 -10.69
C GLU A 246 9.93 5.10 -10.45
N ASP A 247 9.04 6.03 -10.04
CA ASP A 247 9.39 7.40 -9.69
C ASP A 247 10.35 7.49 -8.47
N VAL A 248 10.50 6.41 -7.70
CA VAL A 248 11.31 6.35 -6.46
C VAL A 248 12.64 5.63 -6.68
N ILE A 249 12.62 4.51 -7.41
CA ILE A 249 13.76 3.58 -7.55
C ILE A 249 14.69 3.97 -8.71
N GLN A 250 14.26 4.87 -9.60
CA GLN A 250 15.09 5.47 -10.67
C GLN A 250 15.97 6.61 -10.15
#